data_AF-A0A926Y026-F1
#
_entry.id   AF-A0A926Y026-F1
#
_cell.length_a   1.000
_cell.length_b   1.000
_cell.length_c   1.000
_cell.angle_alpha   90.00
_cell.angle_beta   90.00
_cell.angle_gamma   90.00
#
_symmetry.space_group_name_H-M   'P 1'
#
loop_
_entity.id
_entity.type
_entity.pdbx_description
1 polymer ?
#
loop_
_entity_poly.entity_id
_entity_poly.type
_entity_poly.pdbx_seq_one_letter_code
_entity_poly.pdbx_strand_id
1 'polypeptide(L)'
;MQSIVNWTDPINWLIATTLLILLVGQIWLIARNPSLSIGRKWVRGGLNGLLWLLLTGYFLQPEWPIDRPARHILLVGDGVPSAFVRRMKDSLRIQESFTSQNFKANVDSVTMLGQRFPTETLTKLSNVALRWIPYDAPDQLQSIRWKGIVQQGEMQHVTGRIFSSETQPLKLRFGNRTLDSVALREGDNTFAFQFPAFALGQNQVNVILGSTTLDTLRYFARSNQPLTIQFLLNNPDFESKTLADWLGKQGHSVTISATLSKNLSSTLRINNPGKSISKTPDLIITEPANANNVAVRKAIVSGKAVMFINLTNPETDCQLINRAMGSRWQVRKMSNEPIIPLSNGLNALPYRFVDNLNQFPVTNFPVAVQQTTGRLGVSLLSETYPLALSGDSLTYTRLWTSVLARLVRPDQNTFQVEAPVFKGIRQSILVNSSGKPARFVRVGSDTTYLHQLPINERLLEGVSLFPQSGWQSVQDTLAVYVNDVVADDLLRNKQIISQFIKAHLQQQTIRTTLNQAISAQLPNWIWLLFLITCFTALWVEPKIS
;
A
#
# COMPACT_ATOMS: atom_id res chain seq x y z
N MET A 1 32.94 11.78 -32.49
CA MET A 1 32.34 12.32 -33.72
C MET A 1 31.49 11.23 -34.33
N GLN A 2 30.18 11.42 -34.32
CA GLN A 2 29.24 10.56 -35.05
C GLN A 2 28.69 11.42 -36.19
N SER A 3 28.56 10.85 -37.40
CA SER A 3 27.90 11.52 -38.52
C SER A 3 26.43 11.11 -38.53
N ILE A 4 25.53 12.07 -38.71
CA ILE A 4 24.08 11.84 -38.80
C ILE A 4 23.69 11.18 -40.13
N VAL A 5 24.62 11.17 -41.10
CA VAL A 5 24.41 10.60 -42.43
C VAL A 5 24.04 9.12 -42.30
N ASN A 6 22.78 8.82 -42.62
CA ASN A 6 22.31 7.46 -42.66
C ASN A 6 22.81 6.78 -43.94
N TRP A 7 23.88 6.00 -43.84
CA TRP A 7 24.47 5.27 -44.96
C TRP A 7 23.61 4.10 -45.48
N THR A 8 22.48 3.79 -44.84
CA THR A 8 21.50 2.86 -45.38
C THR A 8 20.53 3.53 -46.37
N ASP A 9 20.49 4.86 -46.44
CA ASP A 9 19.66 5.59 -47.40
C ASP A 9 20.41 5.73 -48.75
N PRO A 10 19.87 5.22 -49.86
CA PRO A 10 20.51 5.31 -51.18
C PRO A 10 20.70 6.75 -51.67
N ILE A 11 19.91 7.71 -51.17
CA ILE A 11 20.04 9.13 -51.55
C ILE A 11 21.38 9.69 -51.06
N ASN A 12 21.82 9.32 -49.85
CA ASN A 12 23.11 9.78 -49.30
C ASN A 12 24.30 9.25 -50.12
N TRP A 13 24.20 8.01 -50.62
CA TRP A 13 25.20 7.44 -51.53
C TRP A 13 25.22 8.17 -52.87
N LEU A 14 24.06 8.53 -53.42
CA LEU A 14 23.95 9.28 -54.67
C LEU A 14 24.56 10.67 -54.52
N ILE A 15 24.26 11.38 -53.43
CA ILE A 15 24.84 12.70 -53.14
C ILE A 15 26.37 12.60 -52.99
N ALA A 16 26.86 11.64 -52.21
CA ALA A 16 28.30 11.43 -52.01
C ALA A 16 29.03 11.10 -53.33
N THR A 17 28.44 10.24 -54.16
CA THR A 17 29.00 9.87 -55.47
C THR A 17 29.00 11.06 -56.44
N THR A 18 27.94 11.86 -56.44
CA THR A 18 27.83 13.06 -57.28
C THR A 18 28.87 14.11 -56.88
N LEU A 19 29.05 14.33 -55.57
CA LEU A 19 30.09 15.21 -55.02
C LEU A 19 31.49 14.73 -55.43
N LEU A 20 31.76 13.42 -55.38
CA LEU A 20 33.03 12.84 -55.82
C LEU A 20 33.28 13.07 -57.33
N ILE A 21 32.28 12.80 -58.18
CA ILE A 21 32.39 13.00 -59.64
C ILE A 21 32.69 14.46 -59.98
N LEU A 22 31.99 15.40 -59.33
CA LEU A 22 32.21 16.83 -59.52
C LEU A 22 33.62 17.25 -59.07
N LEU A 23 34.13 16.74 -57.95
CA LEU A 23 35.48 17.00 -57.47
C LEU A 23 36.54 16.52 -58.48
N VAL A 24 36.41 15.29 -58.99
CA VAL A 24 37.33 14.72 -59.98
C VAL A 24 37.28 15.51 -61.29
N GLY A 25 36.07 15.84 -61.78
CA GLY A 25 35.89 16.65 -62.97
C GLY A 25 36.53 18.04 -62.85
N GLN A 26 36.40 18.67 -61.69
CA GLN A 26 36.96 19.99 -61.43
C GLN A 26 38.50 19.98 -61.34
N ILE A 27 39.08 18.98 -60.67
CA ILE A 27 40.55 18.79 -60.63
C ILE A 27 41.09 18.56 -62.04
N TRP A 28 40.40 17.76 -62.84
CA TRP A 28 40.78 17.49 -64.23
C TRP A 28 40.74 18.75 -65.11
N LEU A 29 39.71 19.59 -64.97
CA LEU A 29 39.60 20.87 -65.68
C LEU A 29 40.72 21.85 -65.32
N ILE A 30 41.12 21.91 -64.03
CA ILE A 30 42.23 22.76 -63.58
C ILE A 30 43.56 22.25 -64.12
N ALA A 31 43.78 20.93 -64.11
CA ALA A 31 45.00 20.31 -64.61
C ALA A 31 45.18 20.52 -66.13
N ARG A 32 44.11 20.31 -66.90
CA ARG A 32 44.11 20.37 -68.37
C ARG A 32 44.20 21.78 -68.95
N ASN A 33 43.93 22.82 -68.16
CA ASN A 33 43.90 24.18 -68.67
C ASN A 33 45.33 24.71 -69.01
N PRO A 34 45.66 24.97 -70.29
CA PRO A 34 47.01 25.39 -70.69
C PRO A 34 47.25 26.89 -70.51
N SER A 35 46.21 27.70 -70.27
CA SER A 35 46.32 29.17 -70.16
C SER A 35 46.66 29.68 -68.75
N LEU A 36 46.80 28.77 -67.77
CA LEU A 36 47.08 29.11 -66.37
C LEU A 36 48.55 28.85 -66.02
N SER A 37 49.21 29.86 -65.44
CA SER A 37 50.55 29.70 -64.87
C SER A 37 50.54 28.70 -63.70
N ILE A 38 51.68 28.07 -63.43
CA ILE A 38 51.83 27.05 -62.37
C ILE A 38 51.41 27.61 -61.00
N GLY A 39 51.73 28.88 -60.70
CA GLY A 39 51.28 29.53 -59.46
C GLY A 39 49.75 29.64 -59.36
N ARG A 40 49.06 30.05 -60.44
CA ARG A 40 47.59 30.14 -60.47
C ARG A 40 46.90 28.78 -60.35
N LYS A 41 47.50 27.73 -60.91
CA LYS A 41 47.00 26.36 -60.74
C LYS A 41 47.00 25.92 -59.28
N TRP A 42 48.05 26.26 -58.51
CA TRP A 42 48.12 25.96 -57.08
C TRP A 42 47.12 26.77 -56.25
N VAL A 43 46.97 28.07 -56.53
CA VAL A 43 46.01 28.93 -55.81
C VAL A 43 44.56 28.47 -56.06
N ARG A 44 44.19 28.21 -57.31
CA ARG A 44 42.87 27.64 -57.65
C ARG A 44 42.67 26.24 -57.09
N GLY A 45 43.70 25.42 -57.11
CA GLY A 45 43.67 24.08 -56.50
C GLY A 45 43.39 24.16 -55.00
N GLY A 46 44.08 25.05 -54.28
CA GLY A 46 43.89 25.27 -52.85
C GLY A 46 42.49 25.80 -52.50
N LEU A 47 42.00 26.81 -53.21
CA LEU A 47 40.66 27.38 -52.98
C LEU A 47 39.55 26.37 -53.28
N ASN A 48 39.67 25.57 -54.34
CA ASN A 48 38.71 24.51 -54.62
C ASN A 48 38.81 23.36 -53.60
N GLY A 49 40.01 23.01 -53.15
CA GLY A 49 40.20 22.05 -52.06
C GLY A 49 39.49 22.48 -50.79
N LEU A 50 39.58 23.77 -50.43
CA LEU A 50 38.89 24.35 -49.28
C LEU A 50 37.37 24.36 -49.45
N LEU A 51 36.87 24.70 -50.64
CA LEU A 51 35.44 24.63 -50.98
C LEU A 51 34.90 23.21 -50.78
N TRP A 52 35.62 22.21 -51.28
CA TRP A 52 35.22 20.81 -51.14
C TRP A 52 35.26 20.33 -49.69
N LEU A 53 36.26 20.74 -48.91
CA LEU A 53 36.33 20.45 -47.48
C LEU A 53 35.13 21.04 -46.73
N LEU A 54 34.70 22.25 -47.08
CA LEU A 54 33.49 22.86 -46.53
C LEU A 54 32.20 22.13 -46.95
N LEU A 55 32.08 21.71 -48.21
CA LEU A 55 30.91 20.95 -48.69
C LEU A 55 30.82 19.57 -48.04
N THR A 56 31.94 18.87 -47.91
CA THR A 56 32.01 17.58 -47.19
C THR A 56 31.72 17.76 -45.71
N GLY A 57 32.26 18.81 -45.07
CA GLY A 57 31.96 19.14 -43.67
C GLY A 57 30.48 19.47 -43.44
N TYR A 58 29.86 20.23 -44.35
CA TYR A 58 28.43 20.53 -44.32
C TYR A 58 27.57 19.28 -44.54
N PHE A 59 27.96 18.39 -45.46
CA PHE A 59 27.25 17.13 -45.70
C PHE A 59 27.34 16.17 -44.51
N LEU A 60 28.51 16.08 -43.88
CA LEU A 60 28.74 15.16 -42.76
C LEU A 60 28.13 15.64 -41.43
N GLN A 61 27.86 16.95 -41.29
CA GLN A 61 27.35 17.61 -40.08
C GLN A 61 27.95 17.01 -38.78
N PRO A 62 29.26 17.19 -38.53
CA PRO A 62 29.91 16.51 -37.41
C PRO A 62 29.31 16.95 -36.08
N GLU A 63 28.95 15.96 -35.26
CA GLU A 63 28.41 16.16 -33.93
C GLU A 63 29.46 15.89 -32.85
N TRP A 64 29.48 16.76 -31.84
CA TRP A 64 30.26 16.58 -30.62
C TRP A 64 29.36 16.64 -29.38
N PRO A 65 29.59 15.76 -28.40
CA PRO A 65 28.88 15.81 -27.13
C PRO A 65 29.28 17.10 -26.40
N ILE A 66 28.29 17.86 -25.95
CA ILE A 66 28.51 19.00 -25.05
C ILE A 66 27.92 18.63 -23.69
N ASP A 67 28.76 18.66 -22.66
CA ASP A 67 28.31 18.61 -21.28
C ASP A 67 27.63 19.94 -20.93
N ARG A 68 26.30 19.99 -21.04
CA ARG A 68 25.53 21.10 -20.47
C ARG A 68 25.38 20.89 -18.97
N PRO A 69 25.52 21.94 -18.14
CA PRO A 69 25.21 21.82 -16.72
C PRO A 69 23.73 21.43 -16.59
N ALA A 70 23.48 20.31 -15.92
CA ALA A 70 22.14 19.77 -15.75
C ALA A 70 21.23 20.84 -15.12
N ARG A 71 20.17 21.24 -15.82
CA ARG A 71 19.25 22.26 -15.33
C ARG A 71 18.27 21.62 -14.36
N HIS A 72 18.53 21.80 -13.07
CA HIS A 72 17.66 21.35 -11.98
C HIS A 72 16.72 22.47 -11.54
N ILE A 73 15.40 22.21 -11.53
CA ILE A 73 14.41 23.22 -11.16
C ILE A 73 13.44 22.73 -10.06
N LEU A 74 12.83 23.68 -9.36
CA LEU A 74 11.79 23.43 -8.37
C LEU A 74 10.41 23.66 -8.99
N LEU A 75 9.59 22.61 -9.11
CA LEU A 75 8.20 22.70 -9.53
C LEU A 75 7.29 22.79 -8.31
N VAL A 76 6.60 23.91 -8.16
CA VAL A 76 5.74 24.18 -7.00
C VAL A 76 4.30 23.83 -7.34
N GLY A 77 3.71 22.93 -6.54
CA GLY A 77 2.32 22.55 -6.62
C GLY A 77 1.40 23.61 -6.03
N ASP A 78 0.13 23.51 -6.37
CA ASP A 78 -0.88 24.47 -5.93
C ASP A 78 -1.10 24.31 -4.40
N GLY A 79 -1.34 25.42 -3.70
CA GLY A 79 -1.59 25.41 -2.24
C GLY A 79 -0.33 25.37 -1.35
N VAL A 80 0.88 25.40 -1.91
CA VAL A 80 2.12 25.52 -1.13
C VAL A 80 2.40 27.00 -0.80
N PRO A 81 2.54 27.39 0.48
CA PRO A 81 2.84 28.78 0.86
C PRO A 81 4.19 29.26 0.34
N SER A 82 4.26 30.52 -0.09
CA SER A 82 5.50 31.14 -0.60
C SER A 82 6.65 31.14 0.41
N ALA A 83 6.35 31.23 1.71
CA ALA A 83 7.34 31.14 2.78
C ALA A 83 8.01 29.74 2.82
N PHE A 84 7.23 28.68 2.62
CA PHE A 84 7.76 27.31 2.54
C PHE A 84 8.59 27.12 1.27
N VAL A 85 8.13 27.65 0.13
CA VAL A 85 8.89 27.62 -1.13
C VAL A 85 10.27 28.28 -0.97
N ARG A 86 10.34 29.47 -0.37
CA ARG A 86 11.61 30.17 -0.13
C ARG A 86 12.57 29.35 0.71
N ARG A 87 12.10 28.83 1.86
CA ARG A 87 12.89 27.94 2.74
C ARG A 87 13.44 26.72 1.99
N MET A 88 12.62 26.12 1.13
CA MET A 88 13.02 24.95 0.33
C MET A 88 14.01 25.32 -0.78
N LYS A 89 13.86 26.47 -1.45
CA LYS A 89 14.83 26.96 -2.43
C LYS A 89 16.21 27.18 -1.79
N ASP A 90 16.24 27.80 -0.61
CA ASP A 90 17.47 28.06 0.13
C ASP A 90 18.12 26.74 0.58
N SER A 91 17.33 25.82 1.15
CA SER A 91 17.83 24.52 1.61
C SER A 91 18.34 23.63 0.48
N LEU A 92 17.69 23.65 -0.69
CA LEU A 92 18.05 22.82 -1.84
C LEU A 92 19.05 23.52 -2.78
N ARG A 93 19.37 24.79 -2.53
CA ARG A 93 20.20 25.65 -3.39
C ARG A 93 19.69 25.73 -4.84
N ILE A 94 18.38 25.73 -5.03
CA ILE A 94 17.73 25.80 -6.36
C ILE A 94 17.31 27.23 -6.65
N GLN A 95 17.88 27.82 -7.70
CA GLN A 95 17.62 29.21 -8.05
C GLN A 95 16.28 29.40 -8.79
N GLU A 96 15.93 28.46 -9.67
CA GLU A 96 14.74 28.55 -10.51
C GLU A 96 13.56 27.77 -9.94
N SER A 97 12.41 28.43 -9.84
CA SER A 97 11.16 27.82 -9.38
C SER A 97 10.02 28.22 -10.30
N PHE A 98 9.23 27.23 -10.74
CA PHE A 98 8.07 27.44 -11.59
C PHE A 98 6.82 26.92 -10.89
N THR A 99 5.70 27.61 -11.12
CA THR A 99 4.37 27.05 -10.78
C THR A 99 4.00 25.99 -11.80
N SER A 100 3.13 25.06 -11.38
CA SER A 100 2.49 24.04 -12.22
C SER A 100 2.08 24.56 -13.62
N GLN A 101 1.44 25.73 -13.67
CA GLN A 101 0.90 26.34 -14.88
C GLN A 101 1.97 26.89 -15.86
N ASN A 102 3.12 27.33 -15.35
CA ASN A 102 4.16 28.00 -16.14
C ASN A 102 5.31 27.08 -16.53
N PHE A 103 5.19 25.78 -16.28
CA PHE A 103 6.24 24.81 -16.52
C PHE A 103 6.51 24.56 -18.01
N LYS A 104 7.78 24.71 -18.42
CA LYS A 104 8.29 24.37 -19.75
C LYS A 104 9.16 23.11 -19.67
N ALA A 105 8.93 22.15 -20.57
CA ALA A 105 9.44 20.78 -20.49
C ALA A 105 10.94 20.57 -20.81
N ASN A 106 11.74 21.64 -20.93
CA ASN A 106 13.14 21.53 -21.33
C ASN A 106 14.09 21.58 -20.11
N VAL A 107 14.04 20.54 -19.27
CA VAL A 107 14.83 20.39 -18.04
C VAL A 107 15.23 18.94 -17.80
N ASP A 108 16.42 18.73 -17.22
CA ASP A 108 16.98 17.38 -17.01
C ASP A 108 16.45 16.75 -15.72
N SER A 109 16.21 17.58 -14.69
CA SER A 109 15.71 17.11 -13.40
C SER A 109 14.81 18.14 -12.70
N VAL A 110 13.79 17.64 -12.01
CA VAL A 110 12.77 18.44 -11.32
C VAL A 110 12.56 17.94 -9.91
N THR A 111 12.67 18.84 -8.94
CA THR A 111 12.13 18.60 -7.59
C THR A 111 10.70 19.14 -7.53
N MET A 112 9.73 18.27 -7.30
CA MET A 112 8.32 18.61 -7.12
C MET A 112 8.03 18.89 -5.64
N LEU A 113 7.45 20.06 -5.36
CA LEU A 113 7.09 20.50 -4.02
C LEU A 113 5.57 20.56 -3.84
N GLY A 114 5.03 19.84 -2.87
CA GLY A 114 3.59 19.76 -2.61
C GLY A 114 2.94 18.52 -3.24
N GLN A 115 1.61 18.48 -3.24
CA GLN A 115 0.84 17.32 -3.75
C GLN A 115 -0.23 17.67 -4.77
N ARG A 116 -0.48 18.95 -5.06
CA ARG A 116 -1.48 19.40 -6.02
C ARG A 116 -0.81 19.77 -7.34
N PHE A 117 -0.92 18.89 -8.34
CA PHE A 117 -0.41 19.13 -9.69
C PHE A 117 -1.46 18.75 -10.74
N PRO A 118 -1.68 19.59 -11.77
CA PRO A 118 -2.52 19.22 -12.91
C PRO A 118 -1.94 18.01 -13.66
N THR A 119 -2.81 17.12 -14.14
CA THR A 119 -2.41 15.91 -14.88
C THR A 119 -1.58 16.26 -16.11
N GLU A 120 -1.89 17.37 -16.79
CA GLU A 120 -1.17 17.88 -17.96
C GLU A 120 0.26 18.29 -17.63
N THR A 121 0.53 18.67 -16.37
CA THR A 121 1.89 18.98 -15.91
C THR A 121 2.65 17.69 -15.65
N LEU A 122 2.01 16.69 -15.02
CA LEU A 122 2.63 15.40 -14.73
C LEU A 122 3.01 14.64 -16.01
N THR A 123 2.20 14.70 -17.07
CA THR A 123 2.51 14.02 -18.34
C THR A 123 3.76 14.59 -19.02
N LYS A 124 3.99 15.91 -18.91
CA LYS A 124 5.22 16.58 -19.40
C LYS A 124 6.49 16.15 -18.67
N LEU A 125 6.36 15.56 -17.48
CA LEU A 125 7.48 15.13 -16.62
C LEU A 125 7.91 13.66 -16.86
N SER A 126 7.24 12.94 -17.76
CA SER A 126 7.46 11.51 -18.02
C SER A 126 8.90 11.12 -18.38
N ASN A 127 9.71 12.04 -18.90
CA ASN A 127 11.10 11.77 -19.30
C ASN A 127 12.16 12.49 -18.43
N VAL A 128 11.76 13.13 -17.33
CA VAL A 128 12.64 13.98 -16.50
C VAL A 128 13.04 13.24 -15.22
N ALA A 129 14.22 13.47 -14.65
CA ALA A 129 14.54 12.93 -13.32
C ALA A 129 13.73 13.63 -12.22
N LEU A 130 12.92 12.86 -11.48
CA LEU A 130 11.97 13.40 -10.52
C LEU A 130 12.35 13.12 -9.07
N ARG A 131 12.29 14.15 -8.24
CA ARG A 131 12.29 14.05 -6.78
C ARG A 131 11.02 14.69 -6.24
N TRP A 132 10.31 14.01 -5.36
CA TRP A 132 9.09 14.56 -4.75
C TRP A 132 9.29 14.89 -3.27
N ILE A 133 8.86 16.07 -2.86
CA ILE A 133 8.82 16.55 -1.48
C ILE A 133 7.38 16.99 -1.18
N PRO A 134 6.61 16.25 -0.38
CA PRO A 134 5.26 16.64 -0.01
C PRO A 134 5.27 17.93 0.84
N TYR A 135 4.16 18.67 0.79
CA TYR A 135 3.89 19.76 1.71
C TYR A 135 2.77 19.30 2.64
N ASP A 136 3.11 19.08 3.90
CA ASP A 136 2.16 18.69 4.92
C ASP A 136 1.68 19.94 5.66
N ALA A 137 0.48 20.41 5.32
CA ALA A 137 -0.07 21.59 5.97
C ALA A 137 -0.44 21.28 7.44
N PRO A 138 -0.32 22.26 8.35
CA PRO A 138 -0.75 22.07 9.73
C PRO A 138 -2.24 21.74 9.84
N ASP A 139 -2.56 20.92 10.82
CA ASP A 139 -3.91 20.51 11.23
C ASP A 139 -4.71 19.79 10.13
N GLN A 140 -4.00 19.17 9.18
CA GLN A 140 -4.58 18.38 8.10
C GLN A 140 -4.03 16.95 8.10
N LEU A 141 -4.90 15.99 7.75
CA LEU A 141 -4.50 14.59 7.65
C LEU A 141 -3.50 14.40 6.51
N GLN A 142 -2.32 13.87 6.84
CA GLN A 142 -1.30 13.54 5.85
C GLN A 142 -1.48 12.15 5.27
N SER A 143 -2.02 11.23 6.07
CA SER A 143 -2.37 9.87 5.70
C SER A 143 -3.35 9.33 6.73
N ILE A 144 -4.29 8.52 6.28
CA ILE A 144 -5.20 7.77 7.15
C ILE A 144 -5.55 6.46 6.44
N ARG A 145 -5.67 5.38 7.20
CA ARG A 145 -6.03 4.06 6.67
C ARG A 145 -6.87 3.27 7.66
N TRP A 146 -7.82 2.51 7.13
CA TRP A 146 -8.67 1.57 7.88
C TRP A 146 -9.15 0.45 6.96
N LYS A 147 -9.81 -0.58 7.51
CA LYS A 147 -10.45 -1.62 6.70
C LYS A 147 -11.80 -1.14 6.18
N GLY A 148 -11.97 -1.11 4.86
CA GLY A 148 -13.24 -0.75 4.21
C GLY A 148 -14.35 -1.80 4.42
N ILE A 149 -13.99 -3.06 4.66
CA ILE A 149 -14.90 -4.16 4.99
C ILE A 149 -14.44 -4.81 6.29
N VAL A 150 -15.34 -4.95 7.25
CA VAL A 150 -15.13 -5.59 8.55
C VAL A 150 -16.31 -6.49 8.91
N GLN A 151 -16.14 -7.39 9.86
CA GLN A 151 -17.25 -8.15 10.44
C GLN A 151 -17.85 -7.38 11.62
N GLN A 152 -19.14 -7.58 11.89
CA GLN A 152 -19.75 -7.07 13.12
C GLN A 152 -18.98 -7.58 14.35
N GLY A 153 -18.68 -6.68 15.28
CA GLY A 153 -17.87 -6.94 16.48
C GLY A 153 -16.36 -6.95 16.22
N GLU A 154 -15.90 -6.96 14.97
CA GLU A 154 -14.47 -6.85 14.64
C GLU A 154 -13.93 -5.48 15.07
N MET A 155 -12.74 -5.48 15.66
CA MET A 155 -12.03 -4.24 16.02
C MET A 155 -11.49 -3.57 14.75
N GLN A 156 -12.08 -2.43 14.40
CA GLN A 156 -11.55 -1.52 13.40
C GLN A 156 -10.30 -0.83 13.95
N HIS A 157 -9.25 -0.84 13.15
CA HIS A 157 -8.00 -0.14 13.45
C HIS A 157 -7.82 0.99 12.45
N VAL A 158 -7.80 2.21 12.95
CA VAL A 158 -7.57 3.41 12.14
C VAL A 158 -6.18 3.91 12.47
N THR A 159 -5.33 4.08 11.47
CA THR A 159 -3.99 4.62 11.70
C THR A 159 -3.71 5.73 10.72
N GLY A 160 -2.91 6.71 11.13
CA GLY A 160 -2.62 7.85 10.27
C GLY A 160 -1.51 8.74 10.79
N ARG A 161 -1.29 9.84 10.07
CA ARG A 161 -0.32 10.88 10.36
C ARG A 161 -0.94 12.25 10.18
N ILE A 162 -0.54 13.18 11.04
CA ILE A 162 -0.99 14.57 11.05
C ILE A 162 0.13 15.45 11.57
N PHE A 163 0.32 16.61 10.96
CA PHE A 163 1.12 17.68 11.55
C PHE A 163 0.18 18.56 12.37
N SER A 164 0.38 18.67 13.68
CA SER A 164 -0.44 19.51 14.55
C SER A 164 0.27 20.84 14.80
N SER A 165 -0.44 21.95 14.64
CA SER A 165 0.10 23.29 14.96
C SER A 165 0.29 23.51 16.46
N GLU A 166 -0.47 22.80 17.29
CA GLU A 166 -0.45 22.91 18.74
C GLU A 166 -0.77 21.58 19.44
N THR A 167 -0.78 21.57 20.77
CA THR A 167 -1.20 20.40 21.54
C THR A 167 -2.72 20.36 21.64
N GLN A 168 -3.36 19.38 21.00
CA GLN A 168 -4.82 19.28 20.91
C GLN A 168 -5.30 17.83 20.75
N PRO A 169 -6.54 17.50 21.17
CA PRO A 169 -7.05 16.14 21.05
C PRO A 169 -7.59 15.86 19.64
N LEU A 170 -7.16 14.74 19.07
CA LEU A 170 -7.78 14.12 17.90
C LEU A 170 -8.78 13.05 18.37
N LYS A 171 -10.03 13.16 17.97
CA LYS A 171 -11.13 12.32 18.43
C LYS A 171 -11.77 11.59 17.27
N LEU A 172 -12.19 10.36 17.52
CA LEU A 172 -13.01 9.57 16.62
C LEU A 172 -14.44 9.53 17.17
N ARG A 173 -15.44 10.00 16.41
CA ARG A 173 -16.83 10.13 16.89
C ARG A 173 -17.85 9.42 16.01
N PHE A 174 -18.80 8.76 16.67
CA PHE A 174 -20.01 8.24 16.05
C PHE A 174 -21.22 9.01 16.60
N GLY A 175 -21.83 9.86 15.77
CA GLY A 175 -22.81 10.84 16.23
C GLY A 175 -22.23 11.70 17.35
N ASN A 176 -22.89 11.73 18.50
CA ASN A 176 -22.44 12.51 19.66
C ASN A 176 -21.42 11.79 20.56
N ARG A 177 -21.19 10.49 20.38
CA ARG A 177 -20.31 9.69 21.23
C ARG A 177 -18.88 9.68 20.69
N THR A 178 -17.91 9.91 21.57
CA THR A 178 -16.49 9.67 21.27
C THR A 178 -16.21 8.18 21.42
N LEU A 179 -15.73 7.56 20.34
CA LEU A 179 -15.33 6.15 20.33
C LEU A 179 -13.92 5.98 20.87
N ASP A 180 -13.00 6.87 20.47
CA ASP A 180 -11.60 6.85 20.87
C ASP A 180 -10.98 8.25 20.72
N SER A 181 -9.87 8.53 21.40
CA SER A 181 -9.17 9.82 21.34
C SER A 181 -7.68 9.71 21.63
N VAL A 182 -6.88 10.53 20.97
CA VAL A 182 -5.43 10.63 21.14
C VAL A 182 -5.05 12.09 21.31
N ALA A 183 -4.19 12.40 22.28
CA ALA A 183 -3.63 13.73 22.44
C ALA A 183 -2.46 13.93 21.46
N LEU A 184 -2.57 14.90 20.56
CA LEU A 184 -1.49 15.30 19.65
C LEU A 184 -0.57 16.30 20.35
N ARG A 185 0.72 16.25 20.02
CA ARG A 185 1.72 17.26 20.39
C ARG A 185 1.94 18.22 19.22
N GLU A 186 2.51 19.38 19.46
CA GLU A 186 2.97 20.24 18.36
C GLU A 186 3.99 19.50 17.47
N GLY A 187 3.82 19.59 16.15
CA GLY A 187 4.67 18.92 15.16
C GLY A 187 4.06 17.66 14.55
N ASP A 188 4.92 16.74 14.10
CA ASP A 188 4.51 15.51 13.41
C ASP A 188 4.05 14.44 14.41
N ASN A 189 2.85 13.91 14.20
CA ASN A 189 2.24 12.90 15.04
C ASN A 189 1.78 11.70 14.21
N THR A 190 2.06 10.50 14.72
CA THR A 190 1.37 9.28 14.33
C THR A 190 0.24 9.02 15.32
N PHE A 191 -0.91 8.55 14.82
CA PHE A 191 -2.03 8.19 15.68
C PHE A 191 -2.60 6.82 15.29
N ALA A 192 -3.22 6.17 16.28
CA ALA A 192 -3.94 4.93 16.10
C ALA A 192 -5.22 4.97 16.95
N PHE A 193 -6.36 4.71 16.33
CA PHE A 193 -7.65 4.51 17.01
C PHE A 193 -8.11 3.06 16.89
N GLN A 194 -8.84 2.59 17.89
CA GLN A 194 -9.43 1.26 17.92
C GLN A 194 -10.88 1.31 18.41
N PHE A 195 -11.79 0.71 17.65
CA PHE A 195 -13.20 0.59 18.06
C PHE A 195 -13.86 -0.64 17.42
N PRO A 196 -14.83 -1.29 18.09
CA PRO A 196 -15.56 -2.41 17.48
C PRO A 196 -16.57 -1.91 16.44
N ALA A 197 -16.72 -2.65 15.34
CA ALA A 197 -17.78 -2.40 14.37
C ALA A 197 -19.14 -2.82 14.96
N PHE A 198 -19.97 -1.85 15.36
CA PHE A 198 -21.18 -2.12 16.15
C PHE A 198 -22.46 -2.35 15.33
N ALA A 199 -22.62 -1.69 14.17
CA ALA A 199 -23.83 -1.80 13.35
C ALA A 199 -23.55 -2.51 12.02
N LEU A 200 -24.52 -3.29 11.54
CA LEU A 200 -24.46 -4.00 10.26
C LEU A 200 -24.65 -3.05 9.07
N GLY A 201 -24.07 -3.40 7.94
CA GLY A 201 -24.17 -2.67 6.69
C GLY A 201 -23.24 -1.45 6.63
N GLN A 202 -23.73 -0.37 6.06
CA GLN A 202 -22.96 0.84 5.79
C GLN A 202 -22.82 1.68 7.07
N ASN A 203 -21.57 1.97 7.46
CA ASN A 203 -21.27 2.74 8.66
C ASN A 203 -20.43 3.97 8.32
N GLN A 204 -20.55 5.01 9.16
CA GLN A 204 -19.77 6.24 9.06
C GLN A 204 -19.31 6.73 10.44
N VAL A 205 -18.07 7.18 10.55
CA VAL A 205 -17.45 7.68 11.78
C VAL A 205 -16.57 8.87 11.45
N ASN A 206 -16.64 9.94 12.23
CA ASN A 206 -15.94 11.20 11.94
C ASN A 206 -14.61 11.29 12.71
N VAL A 207 -13.55 11.74 12.03
CA VAL A 207 -12.30 12.18 12.66
C VAL A 207 -12.39 13.67 12.90
N ILE A 208 -12.26 14.08 14.14
CA ILE A 208 -12.43 15.47 14.56
C ILE A 208 -11.18 15.92 15.31
N LEU A 209 -10.66 17.07 14.91
CA LEU A 209 -9.57 17.78 15.56
C LEU A 209 -10.14 19.04 16.21
N GLY A 210 -10.11 19.10 17.54
CA GLY A 210 -10.82 20.15 18.28
C GLY A 210 -12.33 20.14 17.97
N SER A 211 -12.80 21.14 17.22
CA SER A 211 -14.19 21.26 16.74
C SER A 211 -14.37 20.96 15.24
N THR A 212 -13.27 20.78 14.50
CA THR A 212 -13.28 20.67 13.03
C THR A 212 -13.27 19.20 12.61
N THR A 213 -14.22 18.80 11.75
CA THR A 213 -14.21 17.47 11.14
C THR A 213 -13.15 17.42 10.04
N LEU A 214 -12.13 16.59 10.20
CA LEU A 214 -11.06 16.40 9.22
C LEU A 214 -11.45 15.42 8.12
N ASP A 215 -12.12 14.31 8.48
CA ASP A 215 -12.54 13.27 7.53
C ASP A 215 -13.70 12.43 8.10
N THR A 216 -14.36 11.66 7.23
CA THR A 216 -15.41 10.71 7.57
C THR A 216 -15.03 9.31 7.08
N LEU A 217 -14.69 8.44 8.02
CA LEU A 217 -14.43 7.04 7.76
C LEU A 217 -15.72 6.36 7.39
N ARG A 218 -15.73 5.69 6.25
CA ARG A 218 -16.86 4.87 5.80
C ARG A 218 -16.39 3.44 5.62
N TYR A 219 -17.12 2.51 6.22
CA TYR A 219 -16.81 1.09 6.17
C TYR A 219 -18.09 0.25 6.18
N PHE A 220 -18.02 -0.94 5.59
CA PHE A 220 -19.12 -1.89 5.58
C PHE A 220 -18.89 -2.98 6.61
N ALA A 221 -19.87 -3.19 7.48
CA ALA A 221 -19.86 -4.26 8.46
C ALA A 221 -20.78 -5.39 7.99
N ARG A 222 -20.19 -6.53 7.62
CA ARG A 222 -20.96 -7.75 7.31
C ARG A 222 -21.37 -8.47 8.58
N SER A 223 -22.42 -9.27 8.49
CA SER A 223 -22.78 -10.19 9.56
C SER A 223 -21.65 -11.18 9.82
N ASN A 224 -21.41 -11.46 11.10
CA ASN A 224 -20.55 -12.57 11.49
C ASN A 224 -21.30 -13.89 11.26
N GLN A 225 -20.62 -14.93 10.79
CA GLN A 225 -21.28 -16.23 10.68
C GLN A 225 -21.53 -16.78 12.08
N PRO A 226 -22.79 -17.13 12.42
CA PRO A 226 -23.09 -17.65 13.74
C PRO A 226 -22.41 -19.01 13.93
N LEU A 227 -21.52 -19.09 14.91
CA LEU A 227 -20.84 -20.32 15.27
C LEU A 227 -21.76 -21.23 16.08
N THR A 228 -21.56 -22.54 15.94
CA THR A 228 -22.14 -23.52 16.85
C THR A 228 -21.14 -23.82 17.97
N ILE A 229 -21.47 -23.42 19.20
CA ILE A 229 -20.57 -23.46 20.35
C ILE A 229 -21.15 -24.38 21.42
N GLN A 230 -20.34 -25.31 21.93
CA GLN A 230 -20.72 -26.18 23.03
C GLN A 230 -19.83 -25.95 24.24
N PHE A 231 -20.41 -25.64 25.39
CA PHE A 231 -19.73 -25.68 26.67
C PHE A 231 -19.86 -27.08 27.26
N LEU A 232 -18.74 -27.70 27.61
CA LEU A 232 -18.67 -28.96 28.33
C LEU A 232 -17.97 -28.70 29.66
N LEU A 233 -18.75 -28.58 30.72
CA LEU A 233 -18.28 -28.12 32.02
C LEU A 233 -18.53 -29.20 33.09
N ASN A 234 -17.60 -29.32 34.03
CA ASN A 234 -17.82 -30.16 35.21
C ASN A 234 -18.73 -29.46 36.23
N ASN A 235 -18.62 -28.14 36.35
CA ASN A 235 -19.47 -27.34 37.21
C ASN A 235 -19.73 -25.98 36.53
N PRO A 236 -20.99 -25.52 36.38
CA PRO A 236 -21.26 -24.20 35.83
C PRO A 236 -20.81 -23.12 36.81
N ASP A 237 -19.99 -22.19 36.33
CA ASP A 237 -19.50 -21.03 37.09
C ASP A 237 -19.93 -19.69 36.45
N PHE A 238 -19.64 -18.59 37.16
CA PHE A 238 -19.97 -17.25 36.67
C PHE A 238 -19.27 -16.91 35.37
N GLU A 239 -18.03 -17.36 35.19
CA GLU A 239 -17.24 -17.13 33.97
C GLU A 239 -17.90 -17.79 32.76
N SER A 240 -18.20 -19.08 32.83
CA SER A 240 -18.80 -19.82 31.72
C SER A 240 -20.19 -19.30 31.35
N LYS A 241 -20.99 -18.92 32.36
CA LYS A 241 -22.31 -18.33 32.12
C LYS A 241 -22.20 -16.97 31.43
N THR A 242 -21.31 -16.10 31.92
CA THR A 242 -21.11 -14.75 31.37
C THR A 242 -20.60 -14.82 29.93
N LEU A 243 -19.68 -15.74 29.64
CA LEU A 243 -19.19 -15.98 28.29
C LEU A 243 -20.29 -16.55 27.38
N ALA A 244 -21.05 -17.54 27.84
CA ALA A 244 -22.14 -18.11 27.06
C ALA A 244 -23.23 -17.06 26.72
N ASP A 245 -23.60 -16.23 27.69
CA ASP A 245 -24.56 -15.14 27.50
C ASP A 245 -24.03 -14.09 26.52
N TRP A 246 -22.75 -13.73 26.61
CA TRP A 246 -22.12 -12.82 25.65
C TRP A 246 -22.07 -13.41 24.23
N LEU A 247 -21.66 -14.68 24.09
CA LEU A 247 -21.65 -15.39 22.79
C LEU A 247 -23.07 -15.45 22.17
N GLY A 248 -24.08 -15.68 23.01
CA GLY A 248 -25.48 -15.60 22.61
C GLY A 248 -25.88 -14.20 22.14
N LYS A 249 -25.49 -13.15 22.85
CA LYS A 249 -25.73 -11.76 22.43
C LYS A 249 -25.02 -11.40 21.10
N GLN A 250 -23.88 -12.03 20.80
CA GLN A 250 -23.20 -11.90 19.50
C GLN A 250 -23.86 -12.72 18.37
N GLY A 251 -24.99 -13.38 18.63
CA GLY A 251 -25.75 -14.13 17.64
C GLY A 251 -25.28 -15.57 17.42
N HIS A 252 -24.33 -16.08 18.21
CA HIS A 252 -23.89 -17.47 18.12
C HIS A 252 -24.91 -18.43 18.75
N SER A 253 -24.92 -19.68 18.28
CA SER A 253 -25.73 -20.75 18.87
C SER A 253 -24.91 -21.43 19.96
N VAL A 254 -25.39 -21.35 21.21
CA VAL A 254 -24.63 -21.83 22.37
C VAL A 254 -25.40 -22.95 23.05
N THR A 255 -24.75 -24.09 23.29
CA THR A 255 -25.27 -25.19 24.11
C THR A 255 -24.36 -25.37 25.32
N ILE A 256 -24.90 -25.23 26.52
CA ILE A 256 -24.17 -25.48 27.76
C ILE A 256 -24.58 -26.83 28.30
N SER A 257 -23.62 -27.75 28.42
CA SER A 257 -23.80 -29.06 29.03
C SER A 257 -22.95 -29.15 30.30
N ALA A 258 -23.62 -29.31 31.45
CA ALA A 258 -22.96 -29.46 32.74
C ALA A 258 -23.38 -30.75 33.43
N THR A 259 -22.42 -31.48 33.98
CA THR A 259 -22.67 -32.69 34.77
C THR A 259 -22.91 -32.31 36.23
N LEU A 260 -24.16 -32.38 36.69
CA LEU A 260 -24.55 -32.03 38.05
C LEU A 260 -24.22 -33.15 39.06
N SER A 261 -24.30 -34.41 38.64
CA SER A 261 -23.92 -35.59 39.44
C SER A 261 -23.67 -36.81 38.54
N LYS A 262 -23.21 -37.94 39.11
CA LYS A 262 -23.20 -39.23 38.39
C LYS A 262 -24.62 -39.48 37.85
N ASN A 263 -24.76 -39.47 36.52
CA ASN A 263 -26.00 -39.65 35.75
C ASN A 263 -26.98 -38.46 35.64
N LEU A 264 -26.68 -37.27 36.17
CA LEU A 264 -27.51 -36.08 35.99
C LEU A 264 -26.76 -34.99 35.24
N SER A 265 -27.34 -34.52 34.13
CA SER A 265 -26.78 -33.42 33.33
C SER A 265 -27.83 -32.35 33.07
N SER A 266 -27.44 -31.09 33.18
CA SER A 266 -28.24 -29.94 32.75
C SER A 266 -27.81 -29.49 31.35
N THR A 267 -28.77 -29.15 30.50
CA THR A 267 -28.50 -28.57 29.18
C THR A 267 -29.27 -27.26 28.99
N LEU A 268 -28.55 -26.17 28.78
CA LEU A 268 -29.11 -24.87 28.37
C LEU A 268 -28.79 -24.62 26.90
N ARG A 269 -29.73 -24.02 26.15
CA ARG A 269 -29.53 -23.67 24.74
C ARG A 269 -29.91 -22.21 24.50
N ILE A 270 -29.05 -21.49 23.77
CA ILE A 270 -29.22 -20.08 23.38
C ILE A 270 -29.16 -19.99 21.85
N ASN A 271 -30.05 -19.21 21.23
CA ASN A 271 -30.13 -18.99 19.77
C ASN A 271 -30.08 -20.27 18.93
N ASN A 272 -30.94 -21.25 19.25
CA ASN A 272 -30.96 -22.53 18.57
C ASN A 272 -32.33 -22.74 17.88
N PRO A 273 -32.46 -22.48 16.57
CA PRO A 273 -33.73 -22.56 15.86
C PRO A 273 -34.04 -24.02 15.47
N GLY A 274 -34.27 -24.91 16.44
CA GLY A 274 -35.02 -26.17 16.32
C GLY A 274 -34.69 -27.21 15.21
N LYS A 275 -33.75 -26.97 14.29
CA LYS A 275 -33.46 -27.85 13.13
C LYS A 275 -31.96 -28.09 12.98
N SER A 276 -31.58 -29.36 13.20
CA SER A 276 -30.34 -30.03 12.78
C SER A 276 -29.07 -29.17 12.76
N ILE A 277 -28.51 -28.89 13.94
CA ILE A 277 -27.10 -28.50 14.06
C ILE A 277 -26.21 -29.66 13.61
N SER A 278 -25.18 -29.37 12.83
CA SER A 278 -24.03 -30.26 12.55
C SER A 278 -23.71 -31.12 13.77
N LYS A 279 -23.53 -32.44 13.58
CA LYS A 279 -23.24 -33.40 14.69
C LYS A 279 -21.99 -33.03 15.51
N THR A 280 -21.15 -32.12 15.04
CA THR A 280 -19.98 -31.59 15.76
C THR A 280 -20.01 -30.06 15.76
N PRO A 281 -19.94 -29.41 16.94
CA PRO A 281 -19.88 -27.95 17.05
C PRO A 281 -18.58 -27.39 16.44
N ASP A 282 -18.60 -26.12 16.07
CA ASP A 282 -17.43 -25.41 15.52
C ASP A 282 -16.38 -25.12 16.60
N LEU A 283 -16.84 -24.87 17.82
CA LEU A 283 -16.01 -24.63 19.00
C LEU A 283 -16.58 -25.38 20.21
N ILE A 284 -15.71 -26.09 20.93
CA ILE A 284 -16.00 -26.60 22.27
C ILE A 284 -15.24 -25.76 23.29
N ILE A 285 -15.93 -25.21 24.29
CA ILE A 285 -15.32 -24.54 25.44
C ILE A 285 -15.41 -25.50 26.63
N THR A 286 -14.28 -25.78 27.27
CA THR A 286 -14.21 -26.82 28.30
C THR A 286 -13.09 -26.56 29.31
N GLU A 287 -12.95 -27.45 30.28
CA GLU A 287 -11.96 -27.40 31.36
C GLU A 287 -10.88 -28.47 31.13
N PRO A 288 -9.66 -28.32 31.68
CA PRO A 288 -8.59 -29.30 31.51
C PRO A 288 -8.99 -30.73 31.86
N ALA A 289 -9.77 -30.92 32.93
CA ALA A 289 -10.27 -32.24 33.35
C ALA A 289 -11.09 -32.98 32.27
N ASN A 290 -11.69 -32.25 31.32
CA ASN A 290 -12.48 -32.78 30.22
C ASN A 290 -11.68 -33.05 28.94
N ALA A 291 -10.35 -32.87 28.93
CA ALA A 291 -9.56 -33.02 27.71
C ALA A 291 -9.66 -34.44 27.09
N ASN A 292 -9.83 -35.48 27.91
CA ASN A 292 -10.00 -36.87 27.43
C ASN A 292 -11.43 -37.19 26.96
N ASN A 293 -12.38 -36.26 27.05
CA ASN A 293 -13.76 -36.48 26.64
C ASN A 293 -13.83 -36.82 25.13
N VAL A 294 -14.67 -37.80 24.78
CA VAL A 294 -14.83 -38.28 23.40
C VAL A 294 -15.27 -37.15 22.45
N ALA A 295 -16.15 -36.26 22.88
CA ALA A 295 -16.62 -35.12 22.08
C ALA A 295 -15.48 -34.14 21.77
N VAL A 296 -14.64 -33.85 22.77
CA VAL A 296 -13.46 -32.96 22.66
C VAL A 296 -12.44 -33.54 21.68
N ARG A 297 -12.09 -34.82 21.81
CA ARG A 297 -11.16 -35.49 20.88
C ARG A 297 -11.70 -35.54 19.46
N LYS A 298 -12.99 -35.88 19.30
CA LYS A 298 -13.65 -35.92 18.00
C LYS A 298 -13.62 -34.56 17.30
N ALA A 299 -13.89 -33.48 18.02
CA ALA A 299 -13.86 -32.12 17.46
C ALA A 299 -12.47 -31.78 16.86
N ILE A 300 -11.38 -32.07 17.59
CA ILE A 300 -10.02 -31.79 17.10
C ILE A 300 -9.62 -32.67 15.93
N VAL A 301 -10.00 -33.95 15.93
CA VAL A 301 -9.76 -34.84 14.78
C VAL A 301 -10.54 -34.37 13.55
N SER A 302 -11.74 -33.84 13.73
CA SER A 302 -12.55 -33.23 12.67
C SER A 302 -12.09 -31.82 12.27
N GLY A 303 -10.97 -31.33 12.79
CA GLY A 303 -10.41 -30.01 12.45
C GLY A 303 -11.13 -28.81 13.08
N LYS A 304 -12.01 -29.03 14.04
CA LYS A 304 -12.73 -27.99 14.80
C LYS A 304 -11.87 -27.41 15.93
N ALA A 305 -12.41 -26.42 16.64
CA ALA A 305 -11.70 -25.73 17.71
C ALA A 305 -12.11 -26.24 19.10
N VAL A 306 -11.18 -26.26 20.04
CA VAL A 306 -11.42 -26.48 21.47
C VAL A 306 -10.69 -25.40 22.26
N MET A 307 -11.37 -24.80 23.23
CA MET A 307 -10.81 -23.80 24.13
C MET A 307 -10.87 -24.31 25.57
N PHE A 308 -9.71 -24.35 26.23
CA PHE A 308 -9.60 -24.68 27.64
C PHE A 308 -9.57 -23.40 28.48
N ILE A 309 -10.52 -23.29 29.42
CA ILE A 309 -10.64 -22.22 30.40
C ILE A 309 -10.52 -22.79 31.83
N ASN A 310 -10.46 -21.92 32.84
CA ASN A 310 -10.48 -22.29 34.26
C ASN A 310 -9.35 -23.25 34.66
N LEU A 311 -8.11 -22.94 34.26
CA LEU A 311 -6.94 -23.68 34.71
C LEU A 311 -6.74 -23.47 36.22
N THR A 312 -6.43 -24.54 36.94
CA THR A 312 -6.18 -24.50 38.40
C THR A 312 -4.70 -24.68 38.70
N ASN A 313 -4.02 -25.55 37.96
CA ASN A 313 -2.58 -25.73 38.02
C ASN A 313 -2.05 -25.80 36.58
N PRO A 314 -1.62 -24.66 35.99
CA PRO A 314 -1.25 -24.59 34.59
C PRO A 314 -0.21 -25.63 34.14
N GLU A 315 0.74 -26.01 34.99
CA GLU A 315 1.75 -27.01 34.64
C GLU A 315 1.13 -28.41 34.48
N THR A 316 0.34 -28.83 35.47
CA THR A 316 -0.32 -30.15 35.45
C THR A 316 -1.43 -30.19 34.40
N ASP A 317 -2.21 -29.12 34.27
CA ASP A 317 -3.33 -28.99 33.33
C ASP A 317 -2.83 -29.02 31.88
N CYS A 318 -1.75 -28.28 31.56
CA CYS A 318 -1.14 -28.33 30.24
C CYS A 318 -0.57 -29.72 29.92
N GLN A 319 0.02 -30.44 30.89
CA GLN A 319 0.47 -31.82 30.68
C GLN A 319 -0.69 -32.76 30.36
N LEU A 320 -1.82 -32.61 31.05
CA LEU A 320 -3.03 -33.39 30.79
C LEU A 320 -3.57 -33.12 29.38
N ILE A 321 -3.68 -31.86 28.99
CA ILE A 321 -4.10 -31.44 27.64
C ILE A 321 -3.14 -32.00 26.57
N ASN A 322 -1.82 -31.97 26.81
CA ASN A 322 -0.82 -32.52 25.90
C ASN A 322 -1.02 -34.02 25.68
N ARG A 323 -1.20 -34.79 26.76
CA ARG A 323 -1.41 -36.25 26.69
C ARG A 323 -2.72 -36.61 25.98
N ALA A 324 -3.79 -35.85 26.23
CA ALA A 324 -5.10 -36.12 25.66
C ALA A 324 -5.20 -35.74 24.17
N MET A 325 -4.56 -34.63 23.77
CA MET A 325 -4.81 -33.98 22.48
C MET A 325 -3.60 -33.98 21.54
N GLY A 326 -2.47 -34.57 21.94
CA GLY A 326 -1.22 -34.54 21.16
C GLY A 326 -0.62 -33.14 20.99
N SER A 327 -0.93 -32.23 21.92
CA SER A 327 -0.42 -30.86 21.92
C SER A 327 0.92 -30.74 22.65
N ARG A 328 1.51 -29.54 22.65
CA ARG A 328 2.85 -29.29 23.19
C ARG A 328 2.89 -28.00 24.02
N TRP A 329 1.85 -27.79 24.82
CA TRP A 329 1.76 -26.67 25.74
C TRP A 329 2.86 -26.76 26.79
N GLN A 330 3.61 -25.68 26.93
CA GLN A 330 4.56 -25.48 28.01
C GLN A 330 4.30 -24.12 28.63
N VAL A 331 4.27 -24.08 29.96
CA VAL A 331 4.10 -22.86 30.73
C VAL A 331 5.26 -22.73 31.71
N ARG A 332 5.62 -21.48 32.03
CA ARG A 332 6.65 -21.15 33.01
C ARG A 332 6.08 -20.17 34.02
N LYS A 333 6.23 -20.49 35.31
CA LYS A 333 5.86 -19.60 36.41
C LYS A 333 6.68 -18.29 36.32
N MET A 334 6.01 -17.16 36.48
CA MET A 334 6.60 -15.82 36.43
C MET A 334 6.63 -15.10 37.78
N SER A 335 5.66 -15.39 38.64
CA SER A 335 5.53 -14.75 39.96
C SER A 335 5.15 -15.79 41.01
N ASN A 336 5.44 -15.49 42.27
CA ASN A 336 4.98 -16.27 43.42
C ASN A 336 3.60 -15.83 43.93
N GLU A 337 3.09 -14.69 43.46
CA GLU A 337 1.73 -14.26 43.74
C GLU A 337 0.70 -15.22 43.11
N PRO A 338 -0.44 -15.47 43.75
CA PRO A 338 -1.44 -16.40 43.24
C PRO A 338 -2.11 -15.91 41.96
N ILE A 339 -2.19 -14.59 41.76
CA ILE A 339 -2.80 -13.93 40.62
C ILE A 339 -1.96 -12.70 40.28
N ILE A 340 -1.77 -12.42 38.99
CA ILE A 340 -1.13 -11.21 38.48
C ILE A 340 -2.21 -10.29 37.88
N PRO A 341 -2.31 -9.03 38.33
CA PRO A 341 -3.20 -8.06 37.69
C PRO A 341 -2.64 -7.67 36.32
N LEU A 342 -3.52 -7.65 35.32
CA LEU A 342 -3.25 -7.18 33.96
C LEU A 342 -3.78 -5.75 33.78
N SER A 343 -3.31 -5.09 32.72
CA SER A 343 -3.94 -3.84 32.26
C SER A 343 -5.43 -4.07 32.00
N ASN A 344 -6.25 -3.08 32.37
CA ASN A 344 -7.71 -3.05 32.21
C ASN A 344 -8.52 -3.87 33.24
N GLY A 345 -7.97 -4.18 34.41
CA GLY A 345 -8.72 -4.81 35.51
C GLY A 345 -8.98 -6.30 35.33
N LEU A 346 -8.20 -6.97 34.47
CA LEU A 346 -8.17 -8.43 34.33
C LEU A 346 -7.17 -9.06 35.29
N ASN A 347 -7.43 -10.31 35.65
CA ASN A 347 -6.57 -11.11 36.49
C ASN A 347 -6.10 -12.36 35.72
N ALA A 348 -4.84 -12.73 35.91
CA ALA A 348 -4.25 -13.91 35.28
C ALA A 348 -3.48 -14.77 36.27
N LEU A 349 -3.38 -16.06 35.97
CA LEU A 349 -2.51 -16.98 36.68
C LEU A 349 -1.04 -16.56 36.47
N PRO A 350 -0.14 -16.82 37.43
CA PRO A 350 1.23 -16.30 37.44
C PRO A 350 2.16 -17.08 36.51
N TYR A 351 1.73 -17.33 35.28
CA TYR A 351 2.39 -18.15 34.29
C TYR A 351 2.42 -17.43 32.94
N ARG A 352 3.44 -17.75 32.14
CA ARG A 352 3.46 -17.46 30.71
C ARG A 352 3.61 -18.72 29.90
N PHE A 353 3.08 -18.68 28.69
CA PHE A 353 3.40 -19.67 27.70
C PHE A 353 4.86 -19.57 27.24
N VAL A 354 5.47 -20.73 26.98
CA VAL A 354 6.76 -20.83 26.29
C VAL A 354 6.50 -20.81 24.78
N ASP A 355 7.32 -20.10 24.02
CA ASP A 355 7.16 -19.97 22.57
C ASP A 355 7.34 -21.33 21.86
N ASN A 356 6.48 -21.59 20.87
CA ASN A 356 6.47 -22.81 20.08
C ASN A 356 6.01 -22.49 18.65
N LEU A 357 6.60 -23.11 17.63
CA LEU A 357 6.38 -22.79 16.21
C LEU A 357 4.91 -22.87 15.77
N ASN A 358 4.14 -23.78 16.36
CA ASN A 358 2.73 -23.98 16.05
C ASN A 358 1.79 -23.30 17.04
N GLN A 359 2.32 -22.45 17.92
CA GLN A 359 1.58 -21.76 18.96
C GLN A 359 1.56 -20.27 18.67
N PHE A 360 0.39 -19.68 18.80
CA PHE A 360 0.15 -18.31 18.45
C PHE A 360 -0.51 -17.58 19.62
N PRO A 361 0.19 -16.62 20.25
CA PRO A 361 -0.38 -15.85 21.34
C PRO A 361 -1.49 -14.93 20.82
N VAL A 362 -2.47 -14.64 21.68
CA VAL A 362 -3.46 -13.59 21.46
C VAL A 362 -2.88 -12.28 21.97
N THR A 363 -2.71 -11.30 21.09
CA THR A 363 -2.05 -10.02 21.43
C THR A 363 -2.70 -9.36 22.64
N ASN A 364 -1.88 -8.95 23.62
CA ASN A 364 -2.25 -8.29 24.88
C ASN A 364 -3.01 -9.15 25.91
N PHE A 365 -3.20 -10.45 25.68
CA PHE A 365 -3.89 -11.33 26.60
C PHE A 365 -3.09 -12.62 26.84
N PRO A 366 -3.08 -13.19 28.06
CA PRO A 366 -2.38 -14.43 28.37
C PRO A 366 -3.21 -15.64 27.90
N VAL A 367 -3.57 -15.62 26.63
CA VAL A 367 -4.29 -16.68 25.92
C VAL A 367 -3.48 -17.04 24.70
N ALA A 368 -3.36 -18.31 24.38
CA ALA A 368 -2.67 -18.76 23.18
C ALA A 368 -3.45 -19.86 22.48
N VAL A 369 -3.23 -19.98 21.17
CA VAL A 369 -3.83 -21.02 20.32
C VAL A 369 -2.74 -21.83 19.64
N GLN A 370 -2.74 -23.13 19.84
CA GLN A 370 -1.88 -24.08 19.15
C GLN A 370 -2.62 -24.74 17.98
N GLN A 371 -2.00 -24.74 16.80
CA GLN A 371 -2.49 -25.41 15.61
C GLN A 371 -2.03 -26.88 15.63
N THR A 372 -2.98 -27.80 15.61
CA THR A 372 -2.78 -29.25 15.42
C THR A 372 -3.61 -29.69 14.21
N THR A 373 -4.21 -30.88 14.23
CA THR A 373 -5.27 -31.26 13.26
C THR A 373 -6.46 -30.30 13.35
N GLY A 374 -6.80 -29.88 14.57
CA GLY A 374 -7.75 -28.82 14.88
C GLY A 374 -7.05 -27.58 15.43
N ARG A 375 -7.76 -26.78 16.21
CA ARG A 375 -7.19 -25.65 16.95
C ARG A 375 -7.47 -25.82 18.44
N LEU A 376 -6.42 -25.72 19.23
CA LEU A 376 -6.48 -25.82 20.68
C LEU A 376 -6.16 -24.45 21.25
N GLY A 377 -7.04 -23.88 22.06
CA GLY A 377 -6.74 -22.68 22.84
C GLY A 377 -6.61 -23.00 24.32
N VAL A 378 -5.75 -22.28 25.00
CA VAL A 378 -5.60 -22.34 26.47
C VAL A 378 -5.58 -20.91 26.99
N SER A 379 -6.41 -20.63 28.00
CA SER A 379 -6.42 -19.36 28.72
C SER A 379 -5.68 -19.49 30.06
N LEU A 380 -4.82 -18.52 30.37
CA LEU A 380 -4.28 -18.32 31.72
C LEU A 380 -5.00 -17.18 32.45
N LEU A 381 -6.08 -16.63 31.89
CA LEU A 381 -6.94 -15.68 32.60
C LEU A 381 -7.66 -16.41 33.73
N SER A 382 -7.71 -15.80 34.92
CA SER A 382 -8.41 -16.39 36.08
C SER A 382 -9.90 -16.13 36.00
N GLU A 383 -10.30 -14.91 35.64
CA GLU A 383 -11.70 -14.49 35.48
C GLU A 383 -11.79 -13.31 34.51
N THR A 384 -12.89 -13.23 33.76
CA THR A 384 -13.17 -12.15 32.80
C THR A 384 -14.54 -11.51 33.03
N TYR A 385 -15.45 -12.19 33.73
CA TYR A 385 -16.78 -11.67 34.07
C TYR A 385 -16.79 -10.32 34.82
N PRO A 386 -15.79 -9.92 35.66
CA PRO A 386 -15.82 -8.60 36.29
C PRO A 386 -15.86 -7.45 35.28
N LEU A 387 -15.23 -7.60 34.11
CA LEU A 387 -15.32 -6.61 33.02
C LEU A 387 -16.72 -6.49 32.44
N ALA A 388 -17.42 -7.62 32.31
CA ALA A 388 -18.78 -7.64 31.80
C ALA A 388 -19.75 -6.97 32.80
N LEU A 389 -19.50 -7.12 34.10
CA LEU A 389 -20.32 -6.53 35.16
C LEU A 389 -19.99 -5.06 35.44
N SER A 390 -18.74 -4.62 35.26
CA SER A 390 -18.29 -3.25 35.51
C SER A 390 -18.74 -2.24 34.44
N GLY A 391 -19.35 -2.71 33.35
CA GLY A 391 -19.76 -1.88 32.22
C GLY A 391 -18.66 -1.70 31.16
N ASP A 392 -17.44 -2.21 31.38
CA ASP A 392 -16.38 -2.24 30.35
C ASP A 392 -16.58 -3.38 29.34
N SER A 393 -17.75 -3.33 28.69
CA SER A 393 -18.15 -4.24 27.62
C SER A 393 -17.23 -4.19 26.39
N LEU A 394 -16.49 -3.09 26.20
CA LEU A 394 -15.56 -2.93 25.08
C LEU A 394 -14.31 -3.78 25.28
N THR A 395 -13.67 -3.72 26.46
CA THR A 395 -12.51 -4.57 26.77
C THR A 395 -12.89 -6.05 26.76
N TYR A 396 -14.06 -6.39 27.34
CA TYR A 396 -14.56 -7.77 27.33
C TYR A 396 -14.79 -8.29 25.89
N THR A 397 -15.44 -7.48 25.05
CA THR A 397 -15.67 -7.82 23.63
C THR A 397 -14.35 -7.96 22.88
N ARG A 398 -13.40 -7.03 23.10
CA ARG A 398 -12.07 -7.09 22.48
C ARG A 398 -11.35 -8.38 22.83
N LEU A 399 -11.36 -8.78 24.10
CA LEU A 399 -10.75 -10.03 24.55
C LEU A 399 -11.33 -11.22 23.79
N TRP A 400 -12.63 -11.46 23.93
CA TRP A 400 -13.23 -12.69 23.41
C TRP A 400 -13.31 -12.73 21.89
N THR A 401 -13.52 -11.59 21.22
CA THR A 401 -13.41 -11.51 19.75
C THR A 401 -11.98 -11.82 19.28
N SER A 402 -10.94 -11.35 19.99
CA SER A 402 -9.54 -11.65 19.64
C SER A 402 -9.21 -13.13 19.82
N VAL A 403 -9.72 -13.75 20.88
CA VAL A 403 -9.59 -15.18 21.16
C VAL A 403 -10.30 -16.00 20.08
N LEU A 404 -11.56 -15.69 19.76
CA LEU A 404 -12.34 -16.38 18.73
C LEU A 404 -11.72 -16.24 17.34
N ALA A 405 -11.22 -15.05 16.97
CA ALA A 405 -10.56 -14.82 15.69
C ALA A 405 -9.32 -15.71 15.50
N ARG A 406 -8.65 -16.09 16.60
CA ARG A 406 -7.52 -17.02 16.55
C ARG A 406 -7.94 -18.49 16.60
N LEU A 407 -8.97 -18.80 17.37
CA LEU A 407 -9.48 -20.16 17.57
C LEU A 407 -10.23 -20.71 16.36
N VAL A 408 -11.10 -19.91 15.75
CA VAL A 408 -12.05 -20.40 14.75
C VAL A 408 -11.54 -20.05 13.36
N ARG A 409 -11.71 -20.97 12.41
CA ARG A 409 -11.38 -20.73 11.01
C ARG A 409 -12.57 -20.02 10.36
N PRO A 410 -12.36 -18.98 9.54
CA PRO A 410 -13.43 -18.45 8.71
C PRO A 410 -13.89 -19.55 7.76
N ASP A 411 -15.18 -19.87 7.74
CA ASP A 411 -15.75 -20.85 6.81
C ASP A 411 -16.00 -20.24 5.42
N GLN A 412 -15.96 -18.91 5.31
CA GLN A 412 -16.10 -18.15 4.08
C GLN A 412 -14.86 -17.32 3.74
N ASN A 413 -14.75 -16.96 2.46
CA ASN A 413 -13.75 -16.02 1.97
C ASN A 413 -13.88 -14.69 2.73
N THR A 414 -12.75 -14.20 3.25
CA THR A 414 -12.67 -12.90 3.91
C THR A 414 -12.10 -11.87 2.96
N PHE A 415 -12.84 -10.80 2.73
CA PHE A 415 -12.44 -9.70 1.86
C PHE A 415 -11.83 -8.59 2.69
N GLN A 416 -10.68 -8.10 2.25
CA GLN A 416 -9.98 -6.98 2.85
C GLN A 416 -9.71 -5.96 1.76
N VAL A 417 -10.26 -4.77 1.96
CA VAL A 417 -10.00 -3.60 1.11
C VAL A 417 -9.52 -2.51 2.04
N GLU A 418 -8.32 -2.00 1.80
CA GLU A 418 -7.80 -0.85 2.54
C GLU A 418 -8.49 0.42 2.04
N ALA A 419 -9.04 1.19 2.97
CA ALA A 419 -9.69 2.48 2.73
C ALA A 419 -8.80 3.61 3.28
N PRO A 420 -8.89 4.84 2.75
CA PRO A 420 -9.86 5.33 1.77
C PRO A 420 -9.64 4.78 0.35
N VAL A 421 -10.74 4.49 -0.34
CA VAL A 421 -10.73 4.15 -1.78
C VAL A 421 -11.17 5.37 -2.56
N PHE A 422 -10.47 5.73 -3.64
CA PHE A 422 -10.79 6.90 -4.45
C PHE A 422 -11.20 6.51 -5.86
N LYS A 423 -12.17 7.25 -6.41
CA LYS A 423 -12.63 7.11 -7.78
C LYS A 423 -11.48 7.29 -8.77
N GLY A 424 -11.36 6.35 -9.71
CA GLY A 424 -10.36 6.34 -10.77
C GLY A 424 -8.95 5.95 -10.32
N ILE A 425 -8.75 5.55 -9.06
CA ILE A 425 -7.47 5.06 -8.56
C ILE A 425 -7.55 3.54 -8.39
N ARG A 426 -6.54 2.82 -8.90
CA ARG A 426 -6.44 1.37 -8.73
C ARG A 426 -6.23 1.03 -7.26
N GLN A 427 -7.01 0.09 -6.74
CA GLN A 427 -6.96 -0.35 -5.35
C GLN A 427 -6.85 -1.87 -5.29
N SER A 428 -6.03 -2.35 -4.37
CA SER A 428 -5.87 -3.79 -4.12
C SER A 428 -7.02 -4.31 -3.26
N ILE A 429 -7.54 -5.48 -3.65
CA ILE A 429 -8.53 -6.27 -2.93
C ILE A 429 -7.86 -7.58 -2.57
N LEU A 430 -7.70 -7.80 -1.27
CA LEU A 430 -7.17 -9.04 -0.72
C LEU A 430 -8.31 -9.97 -0.33
N VAL A 431 -8.20 -11.23 -0.73
CA VAL A 431 -9.18 -12.27 -0.41
C VAL A 431 -8.45 -13.43 0.25
N ASN A 432 -8.77 -13.68 1.52
CA ASN A 432 -8.31 -14.86 2.21
C ASN A 432 -9.32 -15.99 1.98
N SER A 433 -8.93 -17.01 1.23
CA SER A 433 -9.81 -18.12 0.88
C SER A 433 -9.89 -19.18 1.98
N SER A 434 -11.12 -19.52 2.37
CA SER A 434 -11.40 -20.58 3.36
C SER A 434 -11.39 -21.99 2.74
N GLY A 435 -11.56 -22.10 1.42
CA GLY A 435 -11.74 -23.36 0.69
C GLY A 435 -11.25 -23.28 -0.76
N LYS A 436 -12.14 -23.51 -1.74
CA LYS A 436 -11.77 -23.37 -3.17
C LYS A 436 -11.46 -21.91 -3.49
N PRO A 437 -10.27 -21.58 -4.03
CA PRO A 437 -9.89 -20.21 -4.30
C PRO A 437 -10.83 -19.59 -5.34
N ALA A 438 -11.42 -18.45 -4.99
CA ALA A 438 -12.19 -17.67 -5.95
C ALA A 438 -11.25 -17.14 -7.03
N ARG A 439 -11.56 -17.36 -8.31
CA ARG A 439 -10.71 -16.88 -9.43
C ARG A 439 -10.96 -15.41 -9.79
N PHE A 440 -12.12 -14.90 -9.40
CA PHE A 440 -12.54 -13.54 -9.69
C PHE A 440 -13.43 -12.96 -8.59
N VAL A 441 -13.51 -11.64 -8.54
CA VAL A 441 -14.37 -10.86 -7.66
C VAL A 441 -15.10 -9.84 -8.51
N ARG A 442 -16.42 -9.76 -8.33
CA ARG A 442 -17.23 -8.71 -8.96
C ARG A 442 -17.18 -7.46 -8.10
N VAL A 443 -16.82 -6.33 -8.71
CA VAL A 443 -16.77 -5.00 -8.08
C VAL A 443 -17.68 -4.09 -8.91
N GLY A 444 -18.86 -3.77 -8.38
CA GLY A 444 -19.93 -3.12 -9.13
C GLY A 444 -20.30 -3.93 -10.38
N SER A 445 -20.14 -3.32 -11.56
CA SER A 445 -20.34 -3.97 -12.86
C SER A 445 -19.10 -4.65 -13.43
N ASP A 446 -17.92 -4.48 -12.81
CA ASP A 446 -16.64 -4.97 -13.32
C ASP A 446 -16.23 -6.29 -12.65
N THR A 447 -15.35 -7.05 -13.32
CA THR A 447 -14.82 -8.32 -12.84
C THR A 447 -13.31 -8.23 -12.67
N THR A 448 -12.85 -8.34 -11.43
CA THR A 448 -11.43 -8.34 -11.09
C THR A 448 -10.92 -9.77 -10.94
N TYR A 449 -9.90 -10.13 -11.71
CA TYR A 449 -9.22 -11.41 -11.58
C TYR A 449 -8.34 -11.43 -10.33
N LEU A 450 -8.37 -12.57 -9.65
CA LEU A 450 -7.55 -12.82 -8.47
C LEU A 450 -6.37 -13.71 -8.83
N HIS A 451 -5.19 -13.36 -8.34
CA HIS A 451 -4.00 -14.20 -8.43
C HIS A 451 -3.52 -14.59 -7.03
N GLN A 452 -2.93 -15.77 -6.92
CA GLN A 452 -2.38 -16.27 -5.65
C GLN A 452 -1.09 -15.55 -5.32
N LEU A 453 -0.91 -15.18 -4.04
CA LEU A 453 0.35 -14.64 -3.58
C LEU A 453 1.36 -15.77 -3.34
N PRO A 454 2.63 -15.62 -3.76
CA PRO A 454 3.65 -16.67 -3.64
C PRO A 454 3.93 -17.14 -2.21
N ILE A 455 3.71 -16.26 -1.23
CA ILE A 455 4.00 -16.51 0.19
C ILE A 455 2.85 -17.22 0.90
N ASN A 456 1.61 -17.06 0.41
CA ASN A 456 0.43 -17.61 1.04
C ASN A 456 -0.61 -17.98 -0.02
N GLU A 457 -0.69 -19.28 -0.35
CA GLU A 457 -1.60 -19.82 -1.38
C GLU A 457 -3.08 -19.56 -1.09
N ARG A 458 -3.43 -19.26 0.17
CA ARG A 458 -4.80 -18.92 0.58
C ARG A 458 -5.10 -17.43 0.40
N LEU A 459 -4.07 -16.60 0.30
CA LEU A 459 -4.22 -15.17 0.09
C LEU A 459 -4.16 -14.87 -1.40
N LEU A 460 -5.27 -14.34 -1.89
CA LEU A 460 -5.44 -13.94 -3.27
C LEU A 460 -5.46 -12.42 -3.34
N GLU A 461 -4.84 -11.85 -4.37
CA GLU A 461 -4.85 -10.42 -4.63
C GLU A 461 -5.48 -10.13 -5.98
N GLY A 462 -6.29 -9.08 -6.05
CA GLY A 462 -6.80 -8.50 -7.29
C GLY A 462 -6.69 -6.99 -7.25
N VAL A 463 -6.38 -6.38 -8.38
CA VAL A 463 -6.33 -4.93 -8.52
C VAL A 463 -7.56 -4.47 -9.28
N SER A 464 -8.40 -3.68 -8.62
CA SER A 464 -9.66 -3.17 -9.18
C SER A 464 -9.61 -1.67 -9.38
N LEU A 465 -10.33 -1.19 -10.39
CA LEU A 465 -10.58 0.24 -10.62
C LEU A 465 -12.01 0.55 -10.22
N PHE A 466 -12.21 1.61 -9.44
CA PHE A 466 -13.54 2.04 -9.01
C PHE A 466 -14.01 3.22 -9.87
N PRO A 467 -14.93 3.01 -10.84
CA PRO A 467 -15.30 4.05 -11.80
C PRO A 467 -16.31 5.07 -11.23
N GLN A 468 -17.04 4.69 -10.19
CA GLN A 468 -18.12 5.49 -9.60
C GLN A 468 -17.84 5.75 -8.11
N SER A 469 -18.21 6.94 -7.64
CA SER A 469 -18.16 7.31 -6.24
C SER A 469 -19.34 6.72 -5.45
N GLY A 470 -19.27 6.76 -4.12
CA GLY A 470 -20.29 6.20 -3.23
C GLY A 470 -20.08 4.72 -2.92
N TRP A 471 -21.13 4.07 -2.41
CA TRP A 471 -21.09 2.65 -2.07
C TRP A 471 -21.13 1.78 -3.32
N GLN A 472 -20.05 1.03 -3.55
CA GLN A 472 -19.90 0.07 -4.64
C GLN A 472 -20.01 -1.35 -4.09
N SER A 473 -20.80 -2.21 -4.74
CA SER A 473 -20.96 -3.60 -4.31
C SER A 473 -19.70 -4.42 -4.60
N VAL A 474 -19.40 -5.37 -3.72
CA VAL A 474 -18.32 -6.35 -3.89
C VAL A 474 -18.90 -7.75 -3.61
N GLN A 475 -18.80 -8.66 -4.59
CA GLN A 475 -19.43 -10.00 -4.54
C GLN A 475 -20.89 -9.99 -4.07
N ASP A 476 -21.68 -9.05 -4.60
CA ASP A 476 -23.15 -8.88 -4.42
C ASP A 476 -23.67 -8.63 -2.99
N THR A 477 -22.91 -8.95 -1.95
CA THR A 477 -23.33 -8.88 -0.53
C THR A 477 -22.51 -7.91 0.31
N LEU A 478 -21.34 -7.50 -0.18
CA LEU A 478 -20.45 -6.57 0.50
C LEU A 478 -20.48 -5.23 -0.22
N ALA A 479 -20.01 -4.17 0.45
CA ALA A 479 -19.84 -2.87 -0.16
C ALA A 479 -18.54 -2.21 0.27
N VAL A 480 -17.99 -1.37 -0.59
CA VAL A 480 -16.85 -0.50 -0.30
C VAL A 480 -17.26 0.92 -0.65
N TYR A 481 -16.92 1.88 0.20
CA TYR A 481 -17.17 3.29 -0.11
C TYR A 481 -16.02 3.87 -0.93
N VAL A 482 -16.37 4.48 -2.06
CA VAL A 482 -15.44 5.13 -2.97
C VAL A 482 -15.62 6.65 -2.85
N ASN A 483 -14.58 7.32 -2.38
CA ASN A 483 -14.53 8.78 -2.30
C ASN A 483 -14.52 9.40 -3.71
N ASP A 484 -15.27 10.49 -3.88
CA ASP A 484 -15.34 11.20 -5.14
C ASP A 484 -14.10 12.05 -5.42
N VAL A 485 -14.01 12.57 -6.64
CA VAL A 485 -12.97 13.50 -7.06
C VAL A 485 -13.33 14.90 -6.57
N VAL A 486 -12.93 15.21 -5.34
CA VAL A 486 -12.97 16.60 -4.83
C VAL A 486 -11.63 17.27 -5.14
N ALA A 487 -11.69 18.45 -5.75
CA ALA A 487 -10.49 19.16 -6.25
C ALA A 487 -9.46 19.52 -5.15
N ASP A 488 -9.87 19.53 -3.88
CA ASP A 488 -9.02 19.85 -2.73
C ASP A 488 -8.80 18.67 -1.77
N ASP A 489 -9.02 17.44 -2.22
CA ASP A 489 -8.72 16.27 -1.41
C ASP A 489 -7.20 15.98 -1.41
N LEU A 490 -6.54 16.35 -0.32
CA LEU A 490 -5.10 16.19 -0.14
C LEU A 490 -4.67 14.73 -0.07
N LEU A 491 -5.49 13.86 0.52
CA LEU A 491 -5.18 12.43 0.65
C LEU A 491 -5.19 11.78 -0.74
N ARG A 492 -6.21 12.09 -1.55
CA ARG A 492 -6.31 11.64 -2.93
C ARG A 492 -5.13 12.13 -3.77
N ASN A 493 -4.84 13.42 -3.70
CA ASN A 493 -3.76 14.05 -4.47
C ASN A 493 -2.39 13.45 -4.12
N LYS A 494 -2.12 13.22 -2.83
CA LYS A 494 -0.91 12.53 -2.36
C LYS A 494 -0.82 11.10 -2.90
N GLN A 495 -1.94 10.36 -2.93
CA GLN A 495 -1.99 9.01 -3.50
C GLN A 495 -1.66 9.01 -5.00
N ILE A 496 -2.22 9.94 -5.77
CA ILE A 496 -1.92 10.09 -7.21
C ILE A 496 -0.44 10.34 -7.45
N ILE A 497 0.15 11.32 -6.77
CA ILE A 497 1.58 11.64 -6.93
C ILE A 497 2.45 10.47 -6.51
N SER A 498 2.11 9.78 -5.42
CA SER A 498 2.85 8.60 -4.99
C SER A 498 2.83 7.47 -6.02
N GLN A 499 1.70 7.24 -6.69
CA GLN A 499 1.58 6.25 -7.76
C GLN A 499 2.33 6.67 -9.01
N PHE A 500 2.24 7.96 -9.38
CA PHE A 500 2.98 8.54 -10.50
C PHE A 500 4.50 8.39 -10.31
N ILE A 501 5.03 8.78 -9.15
CA ILE A 501 6.46 8.65 -8.84
C ILE A 501 6.91 7.18 -8.84
N LYS A 502 6.12 6.26 -8.28
CA LYS A 502 6.42 4.81 -8.32
C LYS A 502 6.49 4.29 -9.76
N ALA A 503 5.52 4.65 -10.61
CA ALA A 503 5.51 4.26 -12.02
C ALA A 503 6.70 4.86 -12.79
N HIS A 504 7.04 6.12 -12.49
CA HIS A 504 8.18 6.83 -13.09
C HIS A 504 9.52 6.16 -12.75
N LEU A 505 9.76 5.83 -11.48
CA LEU A 505 10.98 5.17 -11.03
C LEU A 505 11.17 3.78 -11.68
N GLN A 506 10.08 3.03 -11.87
CA GLN A 506 10.11 1.76 -12.59
C GLN A 506 10.54 1.93 -14.06
N GLN A 507 10.07 3.00 -14.73
CA GLN A 507 10.46 3.28 -16.11
C GLN A 507 11.90 3.82 -16.25
N GLN A 508 12.37 4.63 -15.29
CA GLN A 508 13.72 5.18 -15.34
C GLN A 508 14.81 4.12 -15.16
N THR A 509 14.59 3.12 -14.32
CA THR A 509 15.52 2.00 -14.13
C THR A 509 15.83 1.26 -15.44
N ILE A 510 14.87 1.26 -16.38
CA ILE A 510 15.01 0.65 -17.71
C ILE A 510 15.81 1.56 -18.68
N ARG A 511 15.85 2.88 -18.44
CA ARG A 511 16.42 3.88 -19.37
C ARG A 511 17.80 4.41 -18.97
N THR A 512 18.21 4.27 -17.71
CA THR A 512 19.54 4.69 -17.23
C THR A 512 20.73 4.00 -17.93
N THR A 513 20.49 3.04 -18.82
CA THR A 513 21.50 2.42 -19.70
C THR A 513 21.74 3.15 -21.02
N LEU A 514 20.97 4.19 -21.35
CA LEU A 514 21.18 5.02 -22.53
C LEU A 514 21.55 6.44 -22.09
N ASN A 515 22.85 6.69 -21.87
CA ASN A 515 23.37 8.04 -21.69
C ASN A 515 22.97 8.91 -22.89
N GLN A 516 21.99 9.79 -22.70
CA GLN A 516 21.64 10.81 -23.68
C GLN A 516 22.69 11.92 -23.62
N ALA A 517 23.81 11.71 -24.29
CA ALA A 517 24.71 12.80 -24.65
C ALA A 517 24.00 13.64 -25.71
N ILE A 518 23.57 14.85 -25.36
CA ILE A 518 23.03 15.79 -26.34
C ILE A 518 24.19 16.22 -27.25
N SER A 519 24.08 15.91 -28.53
CA SER A 519 25.04 16.34 -29.54
C SER A 519 24.79 17.79 -29.96
N ALA A 520 25.87 18.54 -30.14
CA ALA A 520 25.80 19.87 -30.73
C ALA A 520 26.28 19.85 -32.19
N GLN A 521 25.58 20.60 -33.03
CA GLN A 521 25.88 20.80 -34.44
C GLN A 521 26.27 22.27 -34.69
N LEU A 522 27.15 22.51 -35.66
CA LEU A 522 27.41 23.85 -36.18
C LEU A 522 26.14 24.42 -36.84
N PRO A 523 25.66 25.60 -36.44
CA PRO A 523 24.51 26.24 -37.08
C PRO A 523 24.71 26.41 -38.60
N ASN A 524 23.66 26.13 -39.38
CA ASN A 524 23.70 26.20 -40.84
C ASN A 524 24.16 27.55 -41.40
N TRP A 525 23.91 28.65 -40.68
CA TRP A 525 24.34 29.99 -41.12
C TRP A 525 25.87 30.16 -41.11
N ILE A 526 26.58 29.47 -40.22
CA ILE A 526 28.05 29.50 -40.15
C ILE A 526 28.63 28.83 -41.39
N TRP A 527 28.08 27.67 -41.77
CA TRP A 527 28.44 26.98 -43.02
C TRP A 527 28.19 27.85 -44.25
N LEU A 528 27.04 28.55 -44.28
CA LEU A 528 26.69 29.47 -45.37
C LEU A 528 27.69 30.63 -45.45
N LEU A 529 28.13 31.20 -44.32
CA LEU A 529 29.12 32.27 -44.29
C LEU A 529 30.48 31.80 -44.83
N PHE A 530 30.94 30.60 -44.43
CA PHE A 530 32.17 30.02 -44.97
C PHE A 530 32.08 29.75 -46.48
N LEU A 531 30.95 29.22 -46.97
CA LEU A 531 30.73 28.99 -48.40
C LEU A 531 30.74 30.30 -49.20
N ILE A 532 30.05 31.35 -48.73
CA ILE A 532 30.04 32.66 -49.39
C ILE A 532 31.46 33.26 -49.42
N THR A 533 32.21 33.15 -48.32
CA THR A 533 33.60 33.63 -48.26
C THR A 533 34.49 32.88 -49.24
N CYS A 534 34.29 31.57 -49.39
CA CYS A 534 35.05 30.75 -50.33
C CYS A 534 34.69 31.08 -51.80
N PHE A 535 33.40 31.28 -52.11
CA PHE A 535 32.96 31.68 -53.46
C PHE A 535 33.43 33.08 -53.84
N THR A 536 33.40 34.03 -52.90
CA THR A 536 33.93 35.37 -53.14
C THR A 536 35.43 35.33 -53.38
N ALA A 537 36.20 34.55 -52.63
CA ALA A 537 37.63 34.35 -52.89
C ALA A 537 37.90 33.73 -54.27
N LEU A 538 37.11 32.72 -54.68
CA LEU A 538 37.20 32.11 -56.02
C LEU A 538 36.86 33.08 -57.15
N TRP A 539 35.94 34.03 -56.92
CA TRP A 539 35.55 35.04 -57.91
C TRP A 539 36.54 36.21 -58.00
N VAL A 540 37.20 36.56 -56.89
CA VAL A 540 38.19 37.64 -56.82
C VAL A 540 39.54 37.21 -57.37
N GLU A 541 39.92 35.95 -57.22
CA GLU A 541 41.19 35.36 -57.74
C GLU A 541 41.53 35.77 -59.19
N PRO A 542 40.63 35.68 -60.19
CA PRO A 542 40.95 36.04 -61.57
C PRO A 542 41.09 37.55 -61.80
N LYS A 543 40.70 38.40 -60.85
CA LYS A 543 40.64 39.87 -61.03
C LYS A 543 41.80 40.62 -60.40
N ILE A 544 42.46 40.02 -59.41
CA ILE A 544 43.53 40.66 -58.62
C ILE A 544 44.93 40.15 -59.02
N SER A 545 45.02 39.13 -59.89
CA SER A 545 46.28 38.50 -60.28
C SER A 545 46.57 38.47 -61.75
#